data_AF-A0A2V5V1X9-F1
#
_entry.id   AF-A0A2V5V1X9-F1
#
_cell.length_a   1.000
_cell.length_b   1.000
_cell.length_c   1.000
_cell.angle_alpha   90.00
_cell.angle_beta   90.00
_cell.angle_gamma   90.00
#
_symmetry.space_group_name_H-M   'P 1'
#
loop_
_entity.id
_entity.type
_entity.pdbx_description
1 polymer ?
#
loop_
_entity_poly.entity_id
_entity_poly.type
_entity_poly.pdbx_seq_one_letter_code
_entity_poly.pdbx_strand_id
1 'polypeptide(L)'
;MRTITNNYRDAQVLNLGSGAERGPYLVTQTGVAPSDQVPRTHMFVLRPDGHWVDFNAYACQGKPEAIDEIVFPTMTKVIETFGKLPGRPQVLNLPVDEGGLKTWIARQKSGDPLEAARAWAAEYKQRHRGGDTR
;
A
#
# COMPACT_ATOMS: atom_id res chain seq x y z
N MET A 1 6.08 17.42 9.68
CA MET A 1 6.25 16.06 9.11
C MET A 1 6.28 15.08 10.25
N ARG A 2 5.50 13.99 10.20
CA ARG A 2 5.42 13.00 11.28
C ARG A 2 6.04 11.69 10.81
N THR A 3 6.85 11.06 11.65
CA THR A 3 7.31 9.67 11.42
C THR A 3 6.12 8.74 11.44
N ILE A 4 6.10 7.74 10.55
CA ILE A 4 5.04 6.73 10.59
C ILE A 4 5.02 6.00 11.94
N THR A 5 3.86 5.48 12.33
CA THR A 5 3.67 4.72 13.57
C THR A 5 2.97 3.39 13.31
N ASN A 6 3.04 2.46 14.28
CA ASN A 6 2.22 1.25 14.30
C ASN A 6 0.88 1.45 15.02
N ASN A 7 0.43 2.70 15.21
CA ASN A 7 -0.89 2.97 15.76
C ASN A 7 -1.94 2.88 14.65
N TYR A 8 -2.91 1.99 14.81
CA TYR A 8 -4.03 1.81 13.87
C TYR A 8 -4.74 3.13 13.54
N ARG A 9 -4.85 4.07 14.49
CA ARG A 9 -5.52 5.37 14.29
C ARG A 9 -4.75 6.33 13.39
N ASP A 10 -3.46 6.11 13.23
CA ASP A 10 -2.62 6.92 12.35
C ASP A 10 -2.62 6.40 10.90
N ALA A 11 -3.14 5.18 10.68
CA ALA A 11 -3.22 4.55 9.38
C ALA A 11 -4.57 4.80 8.70
N GLN A 12 -4.55 4.83 7.37
CA GLN A 12 -5.74 4.81 6.54
C GLN A 12 -5.97 3.39 6.04
N VAL A 13 -7.20 2.88 6.21
CA VAL A 13 -7.60 1.57 5.69
C VAL A 13 -8.54 1.78 4.52
N LEU A 14 -8.08 1.49 3.32
CA LEU A 14 -8.83 1.62 2.08
C LEU A 14 -9.55 0.31 1.78
N ASN A 15 -10.87 0.34 1.67
CA ASN A 15 -11.65 -0.80 1.18
C ASN A 15 -11.51 -0.91 -0.34
N LEU A 16 -10.95 -2.02 -0.81
CA LEU A 16 -10.81 -2.35 -2.22
C LEU A 16 -11.92 -3.27 -2.73
N GLY A 17 -12.96 -3.54 -1.95
CA GLY A 17 -14.17 -4.24 -2.40
C GLY A 17 -15.05 -3.39 -3.33
N SER A 18 -16.12 -3.98 -3.89
CA SER A 18 -17.11 -3.29 -4.72
C SER A 18 -18.47 -3.18 -4.04
N GLY A 19 -19.13 -2.01 -4.15
CA GLY A 19 -20.47 -1.80 -3.59
C GLY A 19 -20.53 -2.08 -2.08
N ALA A 20 -21.30 -3.10 -1.70
CA ALA A 20 -21.45 -3.53 -0.31
C ALA A 20 -20.37 -4.52 0.17
N GLU A 21 -19.46 -4.96 -0.72
CA GLU A 21 -18.40 -5.91 -0.38
C GLU A 21 -17.37 -5.29 0.57
N ARG A 22 -16.95 -6.12 1.52
CA ARG A 22 -15.92 -5.78 2.51
C ARG A 22 -14.64 -6.50 2.15
N GLY A 23 -13.65 -5.74 1.71
CA GLY A 23 -12.32 -6.24 1.39
C GLY A 23 -12.13 -6.59 -0.10
N PRO A 24 -10.87 -6.81 -0.52
CA PRO A 24 -9.66 -6.74 0.31
C PRO A 24 -9.33 -5.30 0.71
N TYR A 25 -8.42 -5.11 1.66
CA TYR A 25 -8.08 -3.81 2.24
C TYR A 25 -6.62 -3.47 1.96
N LEU A 26 -6.35 -2.20 1.66
CA LEU A 26 -4.99 -1.66 1.63
C LEU A 26 -4.81 -0.73 2.84
N VAL A 27 -3.71 -0.89 3.56
CA VAL A 27 -3.39 -0.07 4.72
C VAL A 27 -2.26 0.87 4.34
N THR A 28 -2.49 2.17 4.45
CA THR A 28 -1.53 3.21 4.08
C THR A 28 -1.25 4.18 5.21
N GLN A 29 -0.10 4.85 5.18
CA GLN A 29 0.22 5.96 6.05
C GLN A 29 1.20 6.91 5.37
N THR A 30 0.90 8.21 5.35
CA THR A 30 1.81 9.23 4.82
C THR A 30 2.67 9.80 5.93
N GLY A 31 3.99 9.75 5.77
CA GLY A 31 4.93 10.18 6.80
C GLY A 31 6.38 10.03 6.39
N VAL A 32 7.28 10.02 7.36
CA VAL A 32 8.72 9.82 7.17
C VAL A 32 9.12 8.44 7.71
N ALA A 33 10.07 7.75 7.06
CA ALA A 33 10.56 6.49 7.60
C ALA A 33 11.35 6.74 8.91
N PRO A 34 11.27 5.85 9.92
CA PRO A 34 11.98 6.03 11.19
C PRO A 34 13.51 5.97 11.08
N SER A 35 14.04 5.55 9.93
CA SER A 35 15.46 5.35 9.65
C SER A 35 16.02 6.32 8.61
N ASP A 36 15.20 7.21 8.05
CA ASP A 36 15.64 8.14 7.02
C ASP A 36 16.63 9.15 7.60
N GLN A 37 17.85 9.18 7.05
CA GLN A 37 18.84 10.20 7.40
C GLN A 37 18.44 11.60 6.92
N VAL A 38 17.69 11.67 5.82
CA VAL A 38 17.12 12.90 5.27
C VAL A 38 15.61 12.75 5.28
N PRO A 39 14.88 13.48 6.16
CA PRO A 39 13.44 13.37 6.26
C PRO A 39 12.75 13.70 4.93
N ARG A 40 12.16 12.69 4.29
CA ARG A 40 11.28 12.86 3.14
C ARG A 40 9.92 12.27 3.45
N THR A 41 8.87 12.96 3.02
CA THR A 41 7.51 12.48 3.20
C THR A 41 7.15 11.56 2.05
N HIS A 42 6.83 10.31 2.37
CA HIS A 42 6.42 9.27 1.44
C HIS A 42 5.08 8.67 1.90
N MET A 43 4.38 8.01 0.99
CA MET A 43 3.27 7.14 1.36
C MET A 43 3.81 5.73 1.56
N PHE A 44 3.57 5.17 2.74
CA PHE A 44 3.94 3.80 3.07
C PHE A 44 2.71 2.89 3.03
N VAL A 45 2.92 1.65 2.62
CA VAL A 45 1.93 0.57 2.68
C VAL A 45 2.36 -0.47 3.71
N LEU A 46 1.41 -0.94 4.51
CA LEU A 46 1.65 -2.04 5.45
C LEU A 46 1.43 -3.37 4.72
N ARG A 47 2.38 -4.30 4.87
CA ARG A 47 2.27 -5.67 4.38
C ARG A 47 1.61 -6.57 5.42
N PRO A 48 0.95 -7.68 5.00
CA PRO A 48 0.43 -8.69 5.93
C PRO A 48 1.50 -9.37 6.80
N ASP A 49 2.78 -9.26 6.44
CA ASP A 49 3.91 -9.73 7.24
C ASP A 49 4.33 -8.77 8.37
N GLY A 50 3.72 -7.57 8.45
CA GLY A 50 3.96 -6.58 9.50
C GLY A 50 4.98 -5.49 9.17
N HIS A 51 5.54 -5.47 7.96
CA HIS A 51 6.47 -4.42 7.56
C HIS A 51 5.80 -3.30 6.76
N TRP A 52 6.32 -2.09 6.92
CA TRP A 52 5.99 -0.95 6.07
C TRP A 52 6.94 -0.89 4.89
N VAL A 53 6.44 -0.46 3.72
CA VAL A 53 7.25 -0.29 2.51
C VAL A 53 6.84 1.01 1.82
N ASP A 54 7.79 1.72 1.23
CA ASP A 54 7.47 2.86 0.36
C ASP A 54 6.59 2.37 -0.81
N PHE A 55 5.42 2.98 -0.98
CA PHE A 55 4.50 2.66 -2.06
C PHE A 55 5.15 2.79 -3.43
N ASN A 56 6.10 3.71 -3.60
CA ASN A 56 6.81 3.91 -4.86
C ASN A 56 7.61 2.67 -5.28
N ALA A 57 8.07 1.84 -4.32
CA ALA A 57 8.78 0.61 -4.62
C ALA A 57 7.87 -0.45 -5.26
N TYR A 58 6.55 -0.37 -5.01
CA TYR A 58 5.56 -1.15 -5.76
C TYR A 58 5.22 -0.43 -7.07
N ALA A 59 4.97 0.88 -7.01
CA ALA A 59 4.64 1.74 -8.17
C ALA A 59 5.56 1.51 -9.37
N CYS A 60 6.87 1.48 -9.11
CA CYS A 60 7.88 1.35 -10.15
C CYS A 60 7.98 -0.05 -10.76
N GLN A 61 7.49 -1.10 -10.08
CA GLN A 61 7.60 -2.47 -10.60
C GLN A 61 6.69 -2.70 -11.81
N GLY A 62 5.62 -1.90 -11.96
CA GLY A 62 4.69 -2.02 -13.09
C GLY A 62 4.01 -3.39 -13.21
N LYS A 63 4.08 -4.21 -12.15
CA LYS A 63 3.51 -5.55 -12.07
C LYS A 63 2.27 -5.53 -11.18
N PRO A 64 1.08 -5.78 -11.73
CA PRO A 64 -0.15 -5.79 -10.96
C PRO A 64 -0.15 -6.81 -9.81
N GLU A 65 0.60 -7.91 -9.93
CA GLU A 65 0.67 -9.00 -8.95
C GLU A 65 1.39 -8.60 -7.65
N ALA A 66 2.25 -7.58 -7.71
CA ALA A 66 2.96 -7.10 -6.52
C ALA A 66 1.99 -6.51 -5.46
N ILE A 67 0.76 -6.18 -5.87
CA ILE A 67 -0.29 -5.70 -4.96
C ILE A 67 -0.82 -6.82 -4.06
N ASP A 68 -0.77 -8.07 -4.51
CA ASP A 68 -1.27 -9.24 -3.78
C ASP A 68 -0.47 -9.44 -2.49
N GLU A 69 0.78 -8.95 -2.46
CA GLU A 69 1.67 -8.98 -1.30
C GLU A 69 1.34 -7.92 -0.24
N ILE A 70 0.57 -6.88 -0.58
CA ILE A 70 0.30 -5.73 0.30
C ILE A 70 -1.17 -5.57 0.67
N VAL A 71 -2.05 -6.41 0.12
CA VAL A 71 -3.48 -6.39 0.43
C VAL A 71 -3.84 -7.35 1.55
N PHE A 72 -4.78 -6.92 2.38
CA PHE A 72 -5.35 -7.73 3.45
C PHE A 72 -6.69 -8.29 2.97
N PRO A 73 -6.91 -9.61 3.02
CA PRO A 73 -8.16 -10.19 2.54
C PRO A 73 -9.37 -9.75 3.36
N THR A 74 -9.18 -9.44 4.66
CA THR A 74 -10.27 -9.06 5.58
C THR A 74 -9.83 -7.97 6.56
N MET A 75 -10.80 -7.24 7.12
CA MET A 75 -10.55 -6.27 8.20
C MET A 75 -10.02 -6.97 9.47
N THR A 76 -10.48 -8.19 9.73
CA THR A 76 -9.94 -9.01 10.84
C THR A 76 -8.43 -9.18 10.71
N LYS A 77 -7.93 -9.46 9.50
CA LYS A 77 -6.50 -9.60 9.26
C LYS A 77 -5.74 -8.29 9.47
N VAL A 78 -6.33 -7.15 9.11
CA VAL A 78 -5.75 -5.82 9.40
C VAL A 78 -5.59 -5.65 10.92
N ILE A 79 -6.66 -5.85 11.69
CA ILE A 79 -6.68 -5.68 13.15
C ILE A 79 -5.68 -6.65 13.81
N GLU A 80 -5.68 -7.92 13.43
CA GLU A 80 -4.73 -8.92 13.92
C GLU A 80 -3.27 -8.52 13.66
N THR A 81 -3.00 -7.94 12.49
CA THR A 81 -1.64 -7.52 12.12
C THR A 81 -1.21 -6.36 13.00
N PHE A 82 -2.03 -5.32 13.15
CA PHE A 82 -1.76 -4.21 14.07
C PHE A 82 -1.56 -4.68 15.51
N GLY A 83 -2.32 -5.68 15.98
CA GLY A 83 -2.16 -6.26 17.31
C GLY A 83 -0.84 -6.99 17.53
N LYS A 84 -0.12 -7.35 16.46
CA LYS A 84 1.20 -8.03 16.52
C LYS A 84 2.37 -7.10 16.22
N LEU A 85 2.10 -5.88 15.75
CA LEU A 85 3.16 -4.94 15.40
C LEU A 85 3.94 -4.51 16.64
N PRO A 86 5.28 -4.43 16.56
CA PRO A 86 6.11 -3.92 17.66
C PRO A 86 5.86 -2.42 17.87
N GLY A 87 6.29 -1.86 19.00
CA GLY A 87 6.06 -0.44 19.29
C GLY A 87 6.66 0.53 18.26
N ARG A 88 7.79 0.16 17.62
CA ARG A 88 8.43 0.96 16.56
C ARG A 88 8.14 0.35 15.18
N PRO A 89 7.69 1.14 14.18
CA PRO A 89 7.51 0.63 12.83
C PRO A 89 8.82 0.18 12.21
N GLN A 90 8.74 -0.92 11.47
CA GLN A 90 9.83 -1.49 10.69
C GLN A 90 9.55 -1.22 9.23
N VAL A 91 10.48 -0.53 8.56
CA VAL A 91 10.39 -0.20 7.14
C VAL A 91 11.35 -1.10 6.37
N LEU A 92 10.86 -1.83 5.37
CA LEU A 92 11.69 -2.55 4.42
C LEU A 92 12.06 -1.60 3.27
N ASN A 93 13.36 -1.46 3.06
CA ASN A 93 13.90 -0.67 1.95
C ASN A 93 13.94 -1.53 0.69
N LEU A 94 12.83 -1.53 -0.05
CA LEU A 94 12.78 -2.09 -1.39
C LEU A 94 13.32 -1.09 -2.41
N PRO A 95 13.97 -1.55 -3.49
CA PRO A 95 14.50 -0.67 -4.51
C PRO A 95 13.36 0.09 -5.21
N VAL A 96 13.52 1.40 -5.35
CA VAL A 96 12.66 2.24 -6.18
C VAL A 96 13.40 2.50 -7.48
N ASP A 97 12.90 1.94 -8.58
CA ASP A 97 13.41 2.25 -9.92
C ASP A 97 12.82 3.58 -10.41
N GLU A 98 13.66 4.61 -10.56
CA GLU A 98 13.23 5.92 -11.03
C GLU A 98 12.63 5.88 -12.44
N GLY A 99 13.12 4.98 -13.31
CA GLY A 99 12.61 4.81 -14.68
C GLY A 99 11.18 4.24 -14.69
N GLY A 100 10.97 3.17 -13.94
CA GLY A 100 9.66 2.57 -13.69
C GLY A 100 8.71 3.54 -13.00
N LEU A 101 9.18 4.30 -12.01
CA LEU A 101 8.38 5.30 -11.32
C LEU A 101 7.93 6.43 -12.26
N LYS A 102 8.83 6.97 -13.09
CA LYS A 102 8.47 7.99 -14.10
C LYS A 102 7.44 7.46 -15.10
N THR A 103 7.62 6.22 -15.55
CA THR A 103 6.69 5.55 -16.46
C THR A 103 5.33 5.36 -15.81
N TRP A 104 5.30 4.97 -14.54
CA TRP A 104 4.08 4.84 -13.76
C TRP A 104 3.38 6.18 -13.53
N ILE A 105 4.11 7.23 -13.14
CA ILE A 105 3.58 8.59 -12.98
C ILE A 105 2.98 9.08 -14.30
N ALA A 106 3.65 8.86 -15.43
CA ALA A 106 3.14 9.26 -16.75
C ALA A 106 1.84 8.54 -17.16
N ARG A 107 1.58 7.34 -16.62
CA ARG A 107 0.32 6.59 -16.82
C ARG A 107 -0.81 7.09 -15.93
N GLN A 108 -0.49 7.64 -14.77
CA GLN A 108 -1.45 8.17 -13.80
C GLN A 108 -1.89 9.58 -14.22
N LYS A 109 -3.21 9.83 -14.25
CA LYS A 109 -3.74 11.18 -14.58
C LYS A 109 -3.53 12.19 -13.45
N SER A 110 -3.31 11.74 -12.21
CA SER A 110 -2.99 12.57 -11.06
C SER A 110 -1.68 12.12 -10.42
N GLY A 111 -0.80 13.05 -10.09
CA GLY A 111 0.44 12.77 -9.36
C GLY A 111 0.24 12.51 -7.86
N ASP A 112 -0.98 12.15 -7.44
CA ASP A 112 -1.33 11.88 -6.05
C ASP A 112 -1.20 10.37 -5.76
N PRO A 113 -0.27 9.95 -4.89
CA PRO A 113 -0.08 8.55 -4.53
C PRO A 113 -1.37 7.86 -4.00
N LEU A 114 -2.28 8.60 -3.35
CA LEU A 114 -3.52 8.02 -2.84
C LEU A 114 -4.51 7.70 -3.97
N GLU A 115 -4.69 8.63 -4.90
CA GLU A 115 -5.49 8.39 -6.11
C GLU A 115 -4.88 7.26 -6.94
N ALA A 116 -3.56 7.17 -6.94
CA ALA A 116 -2.85 6.11 -7.62
C ALA A 116 -3.05 4.74 -6.96
N ALA A 117 -3.00 4.66 -5.63
CA ALA A 117 -3.37 3.46 -4.88
C ALA A 117 -4.84 3.05 -5.13
N ARG A 118 -5.75 4.03 -5.27
CA ARG A 118 -7.15 3.77 -5.63
C ARG A 118 -7.31 3.27 -7.07
N ALA A 119 -6.61 3.86 -8.03
CA ALA A 119 -6.62 3.43 -9.44
C ALA A 119 -6.08 2.00 -9.56
N TRP A 120 -5.01 1.68 -8.85
CA TRP A 120 -4.46 0.33 -8.79
C TRP A 120 -5.36 -0.68 -8.12
N ALA A 121 -6.02 -0.30 -7.03
CA ALA A 121 -7.06 -1.13 -6.45
C ALA A 121 -8.18 -1.41 -7.47
N ALA A 122 -8.51 -0.44 -8.35
CA ALA A 122 -9.48 -0.65 -9.41
C ALA A 122 -9.00 -1.65 -10.49
N GLU A 123 -7.72 -1.64 -10.84
CA GLU A 123 -7.12 -2.63 -11.76
C GLU A 123 -7.06 -4.04 -11.16
N TYR A 124 -6.69 -4.16 -9.88
CA TYR A 124 -6.77 -5.43 -9.14
C TYR A 124 -8.19 -6.02 -9.20
N LYS A 125 -9.23 -5.20 -9.01
CA LYS A 125 -10.64 -5.63 -9.13
C LYS A 125 -10.93 -6.26 -10.50
N GLN A 126 -10.46 -5.67 -11.59
CA GLN A 126 -10.74 -6.19 -12.94
C GLN A 126 -10.14 -7.58 -13.16
N ARG A 127 -8.91 -7.82 -12.66
CA ARG A 127 -8.23 -9.12 -12.78
C ARG A 127 -8.93 -10.21 -11.97
N HIS A 128 -9.30 -9.92 -10.73
CA HIS A 128 -9.92 -10.93 -9.85
C HIS A 128 -11.41 -11.16 -10.12
N ARG A 129 -12.06 -10.32 -10.94
CA ARG A 129 -13.44 -10.53 -11.39
C ARG A 129 -13.55 -11.48 -12.60
N GLY A 130 -12.45 -11.74 -13.30
CA GLY A 130 -12.38 -12.65 -14.46
C GLY A 130 -12.00 -14.10 -14.13
N GLY A 131 -11.86 -14.45 -12.85
CA GLY A 131 -11.50 -15.81 -12.41
C GLY A 131 -12.67 -16.80 -12.32
N ASP A 132 -13.89 -16.37 -12.63
CA ASP A 132 -15.10 -17.19 -12.59
C ASP A 132 -15.76 -17.20 -13.98
N THR A 133 -15.11 -17.87 -14.93
CA THR A 133 -15.77 -18.35 -16.14
C THR A 133 -15.23 -19.75 -16.41
N ARG A 134 -15.93 -20.71 -15.81
CA ARG A 134 -15.90 -22.11 -16.21
C ARG A 134 -16.75 -22.31 -17.44
#